data_AF-A0AAV3ZTU4-F1
#
_entry.id   AF-A0AAV3ZTU4-F1
#
_cell.length_a   1.000
_cell.length_b   1.000
_cell.length_c   1.000
_cell.angle_alpha   90.00
_cell.angle_beta   90.00
_cell.angle_gamma   90.00
#
_symmetry.space_group_name_H-M   'P 1'
#
loop_
_entity.id
_entity.type
_entity.pdbx_description
1 polymer ?
#
loop_
_entity_poly.entity_id
_entity_poly.type
_entity_poly.pdbx_seq_one_letter_code
_entity_poly.pdbx_strand_id
1 'polypeptide(L)'
;MGKFTKYFIPKRNIIYERSQFQERKQREIETIEEFYRVLKDLVRHCNYGAEEDSIIRDRFVVGLTDQKLKEKLQLIHDLTLKKALETARQHELIKSQMKARAVVDLVSKNNSKASSNPKPKPGSSSNQRAACGRCGRQHGPRQCPAYGKECMKCGGRNHFAKVCHTKPHTEGQRKNKPKYNQETTSWRSSYQNTRGKQIHEVTDEARETFFINTVKTKTSEPWRIGYFSASHILRMIKRQMQISK
;
A
#
# COMPACT_ATOMS: atom_id res chain seq x y z
N MET A 1 62.85 14.00 -37.50
CA MET A 1 61.58 14.27 -36.78
C MET A 1 61.64 13.61 -35.41
N GLY A 2 61.28 14.33 -34.32
CA GLY A 2 61.12 13.73 -32.98
C GLY A 2 61.90 14.43 -31.86
N LYS A 3 61.18 15.18 -31.01
CA LYS A 3 61.63 15.63 -29.66
C LYS A 3 60.53 16.24 -28.76
N PHE A 4 59.32 16.48 -29.28
CA PHE A 4 58.26 17.22 -28.57
C PHE A 4 57.18 16.38 -27.84
N THR A 5 57.00 15.10 -28.18
CA THR A 5 55.98 14.23 -27.55
C THR A 5 56.26 13.87 -26.08
N LYS A 6 57.43 14.25 -25.54
CA LYS A 6 57.86 13.89 -24.18
C LYS A 6 57.40 14.87 -23.08
N TYR A 7 56.82 16.02 -23.43
CA TYR A 7 56.61 17.13 -22.48
C TYR A 7 55.15 17.48 -22.11
N PHE A 8 54.15 17.06 -22.90
CA PHE A 8 52.73 17.34 -22.58
C PHE A 8 51.82 16.13 -22.80
N ILE A 9 52.10 15.04 -22.06
CA ILE A 9 51.04 14.15 -21.59
C ILE A 9 50.69 14.64 -20.17
N PRO A 10 49.50 15.21 -19.93
CA PRO A 10 49.07 15.55 -18.58
C PRO A 10 49.07 14.28 -17.72
N LYS A 11 49.93 14.23 -16.71
CA LYS A 11 49.90 13.15 -15.71
C LYS A 11 48.54 13.20 -15.03
N ARG A 12 47.69 12.18 -15.25
CA ARG A 12 46.37 12.10 -14.62
C ARG A 12 46.52 12.24 -13.11
N ASN A 13 45.72 13.13 -12.53
CA ASN A 13 45.69 13.29 -11.08
C ASN A 13 44.91 12.13 -10.47
N ILE A 14 45.63 11.04 -10.13
CA ILE A 14 45.05 9.82 -9.56
C ILE A 14 44.20 10.11 -8.31
N ILE A 15 44.57 11.12 -7.51
CA ILE A 15 43.80 11.53 -6.32
C ILE A 15 42.44 12.12 -6.72
N TYR A 16 42.39 12.95 -7.78
CA TYR A 16 41.14 13.47 -8.33
C TYR A 16 40.26 12.35 -8.91
N GLU A 17 40.84 11.47 -9.75
CA GLU A 17 40.12 10.33 -10.36
C GLU A 17 39.52 9.42 -9.24
N ARG A 18 40.31 9.14 -8.18
CA ARG A 18 39.85 8.41 -6.99
C ARG A 18 38.77 9.16 -6.20
N SER A 19 38.84 10.48 -6.06
CA SER A 19 37.80 11.27 -5.40
C SER A 19 36.47 11.16 -6.16
N GLN A 20 36.49 11.37 -7.48
CA GLN A 20 35.33 11.23 -8.35
C GLN A 20 34.73 9.81 -8.33
N PHE A 21 35.57 8.77 -8.27
CA PHE A 21 35.11 7.40 -8.04
C PHE A 21 34.48 7.23 -6.65
N GLN A 22 35.10 7.73 -5.57
CA GLN A 22 34.61 7.53 -4.19
C GLN A 22 33.35 8.36 -3.86
N GLU A 23 33.17 9.52 -4.48
CA GLU A 23 31.96 10.34 -4.36
C GLU A 23 30.75 9.73 -5.10
N ARG A 24 30.98 8.79 -6.02
CA ARG A 24 29.97 8.25 -6.92
C ARG A 24 28.92 7.39 -6.19
N LYS A 25 27.69 7.88 -6.19
CA LYS A 25 26.47 7.19 -5.75
C LYS A 25 25.50 7.05 -6.93
N GLN A 26 24.64 6.04 -6.89
CA GLN A 26 23.56 5.81 -7.85
C GLN A 26 22.58 7.00 -7.83
N ARG A 27 22.09 7.41 -9.00
CA ARG A 27 21.08 8.47 -9.14
C ARG A 27 19.65 7.90 -9.03
N GLU A 28 18.67 8.74 -8.73
CA GLU A 28 17.29 8.30 -8.40
C GLU A 28 16.58 7.49 -9.50
N ILE A 29 16.90 7.76 -10.77
CA ILE A 29 16.27 7.15 -11.97
C ILE A 29 17.26 6.19 -12.68
N GLU A 30 18.50 6.10 -12.20
CA GLU A 30 19.58 5.33 -12.82
C GLU A 30 19.50 3.84 -12.45
N THR A 31 19.54 2.98 -13.47
CA THR A 31 19.49 1.52 -13.29
C THR A 31 20.77 0.97 -12.66
N ILE A 32 20.68 -0.24 -12.11
CA ILE A 32 21.84 -0.99 -11.60
C ILE A 32 22.98 -1.08 -12.63
N GLU A 33 22.65 -1.32 -13.91
CA GLU A 33 23.65 -1.53 -14.96
C GLU A 33 24.35 -0.23 -15.39
N GLU A 34 23.61 0.88 -15.47
CA GLU A 34 24.19 2.20 -15.77
C GLU A 34 25.12 2.67 -14.65
N PHE A 35 24.69 2.51 -13.40
CA PHE A 35 25.52 2.83 -12.23
C PHE A 35 26.82 2.00 -12.23
N TYR A 36 26.72 0.68 -12.45
CA TYR A 36 27.88 -0.20 -12.54
C TYR A 36 28.82 0.16 -13.70
N ARG A 37 28.30 0.45 -14.90
CA ARG A 37 29.11 0.88 -16.05
C ARG A 37 29.92 2.13 -15.74
N VAL A 38 29.31 3.16 -15.13
CA VAL A 38 30.03 4.39 -14.78
C VAL A 38 31.09 4.14 -13.70
N LEU A 39 30.87 3.20 -12.76
CA LEU A 39 31.94 2.77 -11.85
C LEU A 39 33.10 2.09 -12.59
N LYS A 40 32.82 1.19 -13.56
CA LYS A 40 33.87 0.58 -14.41
C LYS A 40 34.60 1.59 -15.29
N ASP A 41 33.97 2.69 -15.72
CA ASP A 41 34.67 3.73 -16.49
C ASP A 41 35.55 4.63 -15.60
N LEU A 42 35.08 5.02 -14.41
CA LEU A 42 35.87 5.83 -13.45
C LEU A 42 37.08 5.06 -12.87
N VAL A 43 36.90 3.78 -12.54
CA VAL A 43 37.93 2.98 -11.85
C VAL A 43 39.18 2.75 -12.69
N ARG A 44 39.03 2.69 -14.03
CA ARG A 44 40.11 2.56 -15.04
C ARG A 44 41.14 3.70 -14.99
N HIS A 45 40.88 4.75 -14.23
CA HIS A 45 41.77 5.90 -14.06
C HIS A 45 42.26 6.09 -12.61
N CYS A 46 41.73 5.28 -11.68
CA CYS A 46 42.08 5.28 -10.27
C CYS A 46 43.36 4.49 -9.94
N ASN A 47 43.86 3.66 -10.87
CA ASN A 47 45.05 2.82 -10.70
C ASN A 47 45.02 1.99 -9.38
N TYR A 48 44.02 1.12 -9.23
CA TYR A 48 43.89 0.23 -8.06
C TYR A 48 44.55 -1.15 -8.25
N GLY A 49 44.89 -1.54 -9.48
CA GLY A 49 45.54 -2.83 -9.77
C GLY A 49 44.58 -4.02 -9.58
N ALA A 50 45.07 -5.09 -8.95
CA ALA A 50 44.30 -6.33 -8.74
C ALA A 50 43.02 -6.12 -7.91
N GLU A 51 43.01 -5.14 -7.01
CA GLU A 51 41.86 -4.79 -6.15
C GLU A 51 40.78 -3.96 -6.87
N GLU A 52 40.79 -3.88 -8.21
CA GLU A 52 39.75 -3.17 -8.95
C GLU A 52 38.34 -3.72 -8.61
N ASP A 53 38.13 -5.03 -8.70
CA ASP A 53 36.79 -5.64 -8.52
C ASP A 53 36.29 -5.63 -7.06
N SER A 54 37.18 -5.73 -6.07
CA SER A 54 36.83 -5.57 -4.65
C SER A 54 36.42 -4.12 -4.33
N ILE A 55 37.17 -3.14 -4.86
CA ILE A 55 36.88 -1.72 -4.66
C ILE A 55 35.63 -1.26 -5.43
N ILE A 56 35.35 -1.81 -6.63
CA ILE A 56 34.06 -1.58 -7.31
C ILE A 56 32.91 -2.18 -6.49
N ARG A 57 33.04 -3.41 -5.98
CA ARG A 57 31.99 -4.03 -5.13
C ARG A 57 31.64 -3.12 -3.96
N ASP A 58 32.64 -2.62 -3.24
CA ASP A 58 32.41 -1.83 -2.03
C ASP A 58 31.83 -0.45 -2.35
N ARG A 59 32.33 0.22 -3.40
CA ARG A 59 31.77 1.50 -3.89
C ARG A 59 30.36 1.33 -4.45
N PHE A 60 30.07 0.21 -5.12
CA PHE A 60 28.74 -0.15 -5.60
C PHE A 60 27.78 -0.31 -4.43
N VAL A 61 28.06 -1.22 -3.48
CA VAL A 61 27.19 -1.49 -2.32
C VAL A 61 26.91 -0.20 -1.54
N VAL A 62 27.94 0.55 -1.12
CA VAL A 62 27.73 1.79 -0.34
C VAL A 62 27.08 2.90 -1.19
N GLY A 63 27.14 2.81 -2.52
CA GLY A 63 26.64 3.82 -3.45
C GLY A 63 25.19 3.63 -3.92
N LEU A 64 24.57 2.46 -3.72
CA LEU A 64 23.19 2.19 -4.13
C LEU A 64 22.16 3.12 -3.45
N THR A 65 21.06 3.43 -4.13
CA THR A 65 19.93 4.17 -3.55
C THR A 65 19.05 3.29 -2.65
N ASP A 66 18.79 2.04 -3.05
CA ASP A 66 17.90 1.13 -2.32
C ASP A 66 18.55 0.62 -1.02
N GLN A 67 18.02 1.08 0.10
CA GLN A 67 18.52 0.74 1.44
C GLN A 67 18.35 -0.76 1.78
N LYS A 68 17.24 -1.39 1.37
CA LYS A 68 16.99 -2.81 1.64
C LYS A 68 17.91 -3.71 0.81
N LEU A 69 18.26 -3.28 -0.40
CA LEU A 69 19.25 -3.99 -1.22
C LEU A 69 20.65 -3.88 -0.60
N LYS A 70 21.04 -2.72 -0.05
CA LYS A 70 22.32 -2.55 0.64
C LYS A 70 22.44 -3.46 1.85
N GLU A 71 21.42 -3.46 2.72
CA GLU A 71 21.34 -4.35 3.89
C GLU A 71 21.43 -5.82 3.47
N LYS A 72 20.66 -6.24 2.45
CA LYS A 72 20.71 -7.60 1.89
C LYS A 72 22.10 -7.98 1.38
N LEU A 73 22.81 -7.06 0.72
CA LEU A 73 24.16 -7.31 0.20
C LEU A 73 25.20 -7.38 1.33
N GLN A 74 25.10 -6.52 2.34
CA GLN A 74 26.01 -6.48 3.49
C GLN A 74 25.89 -7.71 4.41
N LEU A 75 24.78 -8.44 4.36
CA LEU A 75 24.59 -9.72 5.06
C LEU A 75 25.25 -10.92 4.36
N ILE A 76 25.84 -10.74 3.17
CA ILE A 76 26.52 -11.80 2.42
C ILE A 76 28.02 -11.78 2.79
N HIS A 77 28.46 -12.77 3.58
CA HIS A 77 29.87 -12.93 3.98
C HIS A 77 30.82 -12.91 2.76
N ASP A 78 30.70 -13.91 1.89
CA ASP A 78 31.51 -14.01 0.67
C ASP A 78 30.83 -13.26 -0.47
N LEU A 79 30.83 -11.92 -0.38
CA LEU A 79 30.33 -11.05 -1.44
C LEU A 79 31.44 -10.78 -2.47
N THR A 80 31.23 -11.28 -3.69
CA THR A 80 32.02 -10.91 -4.87
C THR A 80 31.26 -9.86 -5.69
N LEU A 81 31.98 -9.10 -6.54
CA LEU A 81 31.36 -8.13 -7.45
C LEU A 81 30.26 -8.77 -8.31
N LYS A 82 30.55 -9.94 -8.90
CA LYS A 82 29.57 -10.72 -9.69
C LYS A 82 28.30 -11.02 -8.89
N LYS A 83 28.43 -11.57 -7.69
CA LYS A 83 27.30 -11.93 -6.79
C LYS A 83 26.50 -10.70 -6.36
N ALA A 84 27.15 -9.56 -6.16
CA ALA A 84 26.49 -8.29 -5.87
C ALA A 84 25.63 -7.80 -7.05
N LEU A 85 26.17 -7.84 -8.28
CA LEU A 85 25.46 -7.42 -9.49
C LEU A 85 24.29 -8.36 -9.82
N GLU A 86 24.47 -9.67 -9.71
CA GLU A 86 23.41 -10.67 -9.91
C GLU A 86 22.26 -10.46 -8.92
N THR A 87 22.58 -10.30 -7.63
CA THR A 87 21.59 -10.02 -6.57
C THR A 87 20.87 -8.69 -6.79
N ALA A 88 21.58 -7.66 -7.26
CA ALA A 88 21.02 -6.33 -7.52
C ALA A 88 20.08 -6.32 -8.73
N ARG A 89 20.47 -6.95 -9.85
CA ARG A 89 19.64 -7.10 -11.05
C ARG A 89 18.35 -7.89 -10.74
N GLN A 90 18.44 -8.97 -9.98
CA GLN A 90 17.26 -9.73 -9.51
C GLN A 90 16.35 -8.88 -8.62
N HIS A 91 16.91 -8.07 -7.72
CA HIS A 91 16.14 -7.18 -6.85
C HIS A 91 15.43 -6.06 -7.64
N GLU A 92 16.09 -5.46 -8.63
CA GLU A 92 15.51 -4.46 -9.53
C GLU A 92 14.34 -5.04 -10.36
N LEU A 93 14.51 -6.26 -10.88
CA LEU A 93 13.46 -6.99 -11.61
C LEU A 93 12.25 -7.29 -10.70
N ILE A 94 12.47 -7.89 -9.52
CA ILE A 94 11.38 -8.19 -8.58
C ILE A 94 10.69 -6.90 -8.11
N LYS A 95 11.45 -5.83 -7.83
CA LYS A 95 10.90 -4.54 -7.39
C LYS A 95 10.07 -3.86 -8.47
N SER A 96 10.42 -3.99 -9.75
CA SER A 96 9.61 -3.47 -10.86
C SER A 96 8.33 -4.31 -11.09
N GLN A 97 8.42 -5.64 -11.03
CA GLN A 97 7.26 -6.54 -11.09
C GLN A 97 6.27 -6.30 -9.93
N MET A 98 6.78 -6.16 -8.70
CA MET A 98 5.97 -5.84 -7.50
C MET A 98 5.24 -4.50 -7.64
N LYS A 99 5.92 -3.46 -8.15
CA LYS A 99 5.29 -2.17 -8.45
C LYS A 99 4.17 -2.31 -9.50
N ALA A 100 4.40 -3.06 -10.58
CA ALA A 100 3.40 -3.27 -11.62
C ALA A 100 2.16 -3.99 -11.07
N ARG A 101 2.34 -5.06 -10.27
CA ARG A 101 1.22 -5.79 -9.64
C ARG A 101 0.42 -4.90 -8.68
N ALA A 102 1.08 -4.07 -7.87
CA ALA A 102 0.39 -3.15 -6.96
C ALA A 102 -0.48 -2.11 -7.70
N VAL A 103 -0.11 -1.70 -8.91
CA VAL A 103 -0.96 -0.84 -9.77
C VAL A 103 -2.20 -1.60 -10.27
N VAL A 104 -2.04 -2.85 -10.72
CA VAL A 104 -3.17 -3.70 -11.15
C VAL A 104 -4.16 -3.92 -10.01
N ASP A 105 -3.69 -4.24 -8.81
CA ASP A 105 -4.53 -4.47 -7.63
C ASP A 105 -5.37 -3.22 -7.24
N LEU A 106 -4.86 -2.01 -7.50
CA LEU A 106 -5.59 -0.75 -7.28
C LEU A 106 -6.67 -0.51 -8.34
N VAL A 107 -6.38 -0.80 -9.62
CA VAL A 107 -7.36 -0.66 -10.72
C VAL A 107 -8.54 -1.62 -10.52
N SER A 108 -8.28 -2.89 -10.21
CA SER A 108 -9.31 -3.90 -9.95
C SER A 108 -10.23 -3.54 -8.76
N LYS A 109 -9.70 -2.86 -7.74
CA LYS A 109 -10.46 -2.39 -6.57
C LYS A 109 -11.31 -1.14 -6.82
N ASN A 110 -11.00 -0.37 -7.87
CA ASN A 110 -11.88 0.72 -8.33
C ASN A 110 -12.99 0.19 -9.24
N ASN A 111 -12.69 -0.71 -10.18
CA ASN A 111 -13.68 -1.20 -11.13
C ASN A 111 -14.83 -1.99 -10.45
N SER A 112 -14.49 -2.72 -9.39
CA SER A 112 -15.45 -3.42 -8.53
C SER A 112 -16.38 -2.52 -7.68
N LYS A 113 -16.13 -1.20 -7.63
CA LYS A 113 -17.07 -0.20 -7.08
C LYS A 113 -17.95 0.46 -8.15
N ALA A 114 -17.51 0.50 -9.41
CA ALA A 114 -18.32 1.00 -10.52
C ALA A 114 -19.46 0.03 -10.88
N SER A 115 -19.22 -1.28 -10.76
CA SER A 115 -20.21 -2.33 -11.05
C SER A 115 -21.09 -2.73 -9.85
N SER A 116 -21.28 -1.85 -8.86
CA SER A 116 -22.33 -2.03 -7.84
C SER A 116 -23.66 -1.44 -8.33
N ASN A 117 -24.12 -1.86 -9.51
CA ASN A 117 -25.41 -1.47 -10.05
C ASN A 117 -26.52 -1.88 -9.05
N PRO A 118 -27.25 -0.95 -8.40
CA PRO A 118 -28.16 -1.32 -7.34
C PRO A 118 -29.29 -2.16 -7.93
N LYS A 119 -29.41 -3.44 -7.51
CA LYS A 119 -30.51 -4.31 -7.94
C LYS A 119 -31.83 -3.55 -7.82
N PRO A 120 -32.62 -3.40 -8.91
CA PRO A 120 -33.84 -2.61 -8.87
C PRO A 120 -34.76 -3.20 -7.80
N LYS A 121 -35.02 -2.43 -6.75
CA LYS A 121 -35.93 -2.84 -5.69
C LYS A 121 -37.32 -3.01 -6.33
N PRO A 122 -38.02 -4.14 -6.13
CA PRO A 122 -39.38 -4.27 -6.61
C PRO A 122 -40.24 -3.12 -6.05
N GLY A 123 -41.10 -2.57 -6.92
CA GLY A 123 -41.72 -1.26 -6.70
C GLY A 123 -42.47 -1.15 -5.37
N SER A 124 -42.27 -0.04 -4.66
CA SER A 124 -42.92 0.26 -3.37
C SER A 124 -43.57 1.65 -3.37
N SER A 125 -44.22 2.01 -4.48
CA SER A 125 -45.14 3.15 -4.56
C SER A 125 -46.52 2.81 -3.94
N SER A 126 -46.52 2.30 -2.70
CA SER A 126 -47.75 2.24 -1.90
C SER A 126 -47.45 2.47 -0.42
N ASN A 127 -48.27 3.29 0.24
CA ASN A 127 -48.10 3.69 1.64
C ASN A 127 -48.58 2.60 2.63
N GLN A 128 -48.27 1.33 2.34
CA GLN A 128 -48.68 0.20 3.16
C GLN A 128 -47.73 0.06 4.35
N ARG A 129 -48.19 0.50 5.53
CA ARG A 129 -47.50 0.24 6.80
C ARG A 129 -47.37 -1.28 6.97
N ALA A 130 -46.16 -1.79 7.18
CA ALA A 130 -45.92 -3.22 7.29
C ALA A 130 -46.80 -3.86 8.38
N ALA A 131 -47.46 -4.98 8.08
CA ALA A 131 -48.30 -5.69 9.04
C ALA A 131 -47.44 -6.17 10.22
N CYS A 132 -47.86 -5.89 11.46
CA CYS A 132 -47.04 -6.20 12.62
C CYS A 132 -46.93 -7.72 12.82
N GLY A 133 -45.69 -8.26 12.81
CA GLY A 133 -45.40 -9.69 12.96
C GLY A 133 -45.86 -10.34 14.28
N ARG A 134 -46.45 -9.58 15.21
CA ARG A 134 -47.11 -10.09 16.42
C ARG A 134 -48.62 -10.31 16.27
N CYS A 135 -49.30 -9.58 15.41
CA CYS A 135 -50.77 -9.64 15.29
C CYS A 135 -51.31 -9.76 13.85
N GLY A 136 -50.47 -9.61 12.84
CA GLY A 136 -50.86 -9.65 11.42
C GLY A 136 -51.72 -8.47 10.97
N ARG A 137 -51.72 -7.34 11.71
CA ARG A 137 -52.48 -6.12 11.41
C ARG A 137 -51.57 -4.89 11.43
N GLN A 138 -52.00 -3.81 10.78
CA GLN A 138 -51.35 -2.50 10.86
C GLN A 138 -51.87 -1.74 12.11
N HIS A 139 -50.99 -1.07 12.85
CA HIS A 139 -51.33 -0.22 14.01
C HIS A 139 -50.15 0.71 14.34
N GLY A 140 -50.35 1.72 15.20
CA GLY A 140 -49.27 2.60 15.65
C GLY A 140 -48.28 1.92 16.61
N PRO A 141 -47.13 2.56 16.93
CA PRO A 141 -46.19 2.09 17.93
C PRO A 141 -46.88 1.78 19.27
N ARG A 142 -46.48 0.68 19.93
CA ARG A 142 -47.03 0.17 21.20
C ARG A 142 -48.52 -0.26 21.18
N GLN A 143 -49.33 0.15 20.19
CA GLN A 143 -50.76 -0.18 20.03
C GLN A 143 -51.04 -1.64 19.55
N CYS A 144 -50.22 -2.62 19.91
CA CYS A 144 -50.32 -3.97 19.33
C CYS A 144 -51.41 -4.81 20.04
N PRO A 145 -52.51 -5.23 19.36
CA PRO A 145 -53.60 -5.95 20.03
C PRO A 145 -53.23 -7.33 20.60
N ALA A 146 -52.09 -7.88 20.17
CA ALA A 146 -51.55 -9.14 20.69
C ALA A 146 -50.67 -8.97 21.94
N TYR A 147 -50.32 -7.74 22.34
CA TYR A 147 -49.51 -7.49 23.53
C TYR A 147 -50.23 -7.96 24.80
N GLY A 148 -49.51 -8.65 25.70
CA GLY A 148 -50.07 -9.25 26.91
C GLY A 148 -50.94 -10.49 26.71
N LYS A 149 -51.58 -10.65 25.53
CA LYS A 149 -52.41 -11.80 25.14
C LYS A 149 -51.57 -13.06 24.95
N GLU A 150 -52.24 -14.21 25.01
CA GLU A 150 -51.65 -15.54 24.86
C GLU A 150 -52.02 -16.16 23.51
N CYS A 151 -51.07 -16.88 22.90
CA CYS A 151 -51.26 -17.52 21.61
C CYS A 151 -51.91 -18.90 21.78
N MET A 152 -53.15 -19.03 21.28
CA MET A 152 -53.93 -20.28 21.32
C MET A 152 -53.26 -21.48 20.62
N LYS A 153 -52.20 -21.27 19.83
CA LYS A 153 -51.44 -22.34 19.15
C LYS A 153 -50.29 -22.91 19.99
N CYS A 154 -49.80 -22.17 21.01
CA CYS A 154 -48.54 -22.51 21.69
C CYS A 154 -48.38 -22.04 23.15
N GLY A 155 -49.37 -21.36 23.75
CA GLY A 155 -49.25 -20.78 25.11
C GLY A 155 -48.26 -19.60 25.23
N GLY A 156 -47.51 -19.28 24.16
CA GLY A 156 -46.59 -18.14 24.14
C GLY A 156 -47.33 -16.80 24.11
N ARG A 157 -46.86 -15.83 24.89
CA ARG A 157 -47.51 -14.50 24.97
C ARG A 157 -47.08 -13.57 23.84
N ASN A 158 -47.70 -12.39 23.78
CA ASN A 158 -47.37 -11.27 22.90
C ASN A 158 -47.55 -11.50 21.38
N HIS A 159 -48.24 -12.57 20.97
CA HIS A 159 -48.56 -12.80 19.56
C HIS A 159 -49.86 -13.61 19.38
N PHE A 160 -50.44 -13.56 18.17
CA PHE A 160 -51.64 -14.34 17.81
C PHE A 160 -51.31 -15.61 17.02
N ALA A 161 -52.20 -16.61 17.11
CA ALA A 161 -52.07 -17.91 16.43
C ALA A 161 -51.83 -17.79 14.90
N LYS A 162 -52.45 -16.79 14.24
CA LYS A 162 -52.26 -16.51 12.80
C LYS A 162 -50.81 -16.21 12.39
N VAL A 163 -49.98 -15.72 13.31
CA VAL A 163 -48.55 -15.41 13.08
C VAL A 163 -47.63 -16.25 13.98
N CYS A 164 -48.14 -17.37 14.51
CA CYS A 164 -47.39 -18.24 15.38
C CYS A 164 -46.57 -19.26 14.57
N HIS A 165 -45.25 -19.10 14.66
CA HIS A 165 -44.26 -19.87 13.89
C HIS A 165 -43.90 -21.22 14.54
N THR A 166 -44.42 -21.54 15.74
CA THR A 166 -44.20 -22.87 16.34
C THR A 166 -44.99 -23.94 15.60
N LYS A 167 -44.54 -25.19 15.68
CA LYS A 167 -45.39 -26.35 15.36
C LYS A 167 -46.55 -26.42 16.39
N PRO A 168 -47.73 -26.97 16.04
CA PRO A 168 -48.77 -27.21 17.03
C PRO A 168 -48.28 -28.22 18.07
N HIS A 169 -48.56 -27.96 19.35
CA HIS A 169 -48.37 -28.96 20.40
C HIS A 169 -49.57 -29.89 20.45
N THR A 170 -49.31 -31.19 20.59
CA THR A 170 -50.32 -32.14 21.04
C THR A 170 -50.72 -31.84 22.48
N GLU A 171 -51.99 -32.07 22.82
CA GLU A 171 -52.51 -31.80 24.16
C GLU A 171 -51.89 -32.78 25.17
N GLY A 172 -51.14 -32.26 26.15
CA GLY A 172 -50.46 -33.16 27.10
C GLY A 172 -49.45 -32.58 28.08
N GLN A 173 -49.26 -31.26 28.21
CA GLN A 173 -48.38 -30.70 29.25
C GLN A 173 -48.68 -29.24 29.63
N ARG A 174 -49.66 -29.04 30.52
CA ARG A 174 -49.82 -27.78 31.27
C ARG A 174 -48.93 -27.78 32.50
N LYS A 175 -47.89 -26.94 32.54
CA LYS A 175 -47.28 -26.50 33.81
C LYS A 175 -47.08 -24.97 33.83
N ASN A 176 -47.62 -24.36 34.88
CA ASN A 176 -47.58 -22.94 35.26
C ASN A 176 -46.13 -22.45 35.55
N LYS A 177 -45.80 -21.15 35.69
CA LYS A 177 -46.54 -19.86 35.83
C LYS A 177 -45.62 -18.71 35.32
N PRO A 178 -46.07 -17.45 35.14
CA PRO A 178 -45.23 -16.33 34.68
C PRO A 178 -44.50 -15.59 35.82
N LYS A 179 -43.45 -14.82 35.48
CA LYS A 179 -42.64 -13.98 36.40
C LYS A 179 -43.29 -12.61 36.72
N TYR A 180 -43.11 -12.13 37.96
CA TYR A 180 -42.99 -10.72 38.35
C TYR A 180 -42.29 -10.69 39.74
N ASN A 181 -41.20 -9.99 40.09
CA ASN A 181 -40.58 -8.70 39.73
C ASN A 181 -40.98 -7.55 40.67
N GLN A 182 -40.00 -6.90 41.30
CA GLN A 182 -40.11 -5.54 41.87
C GLN A 182 -38.71 -4.95 42.09
N GLU A 183 -38.65 -3.63 42.27
CA GLU A 183 -37.45 -2.79 42.14
C GLU A 183 -36.98 -2.24 43.49
N THR A 184 -35.72 -1.80 43.59
CA THR A 184 -35.32 -0.57 44.33
C THR A 184 -33.88 -0.18 44.01
N THR A 185 -33.61 1.13 43.91
CA THR A 185 -32.32 1.87 44.05
C THR A 185 -31.05 1.37 43.32
N SER A 186 -30.34 2.10 42.43
CA SER A 186 -29.94 3.53 42.34
C SER A 186 -28.49 3.80 42.85
N TRP A 187 -27.54 3.91 41.91
CA TRP A 187 -26.09 4.24 42.06
C TRP A 187 -25.24 3.19 42.85
N ARG A 188 -23.91 3.03 42.68
CA ARG A 188 -22.86 3.76 41.90
C ARG A 188 -21.65 2.84 41.57
N SER A 189 -21.02 2.98 40.39
CA SER A 189 -19.60 2.59 40.07
C SER A 189 -19.19 1.10 40.14
N SER A 190 -18.15 0.60 39.43
CA SER A 190 -17.39 1.06 38.23
C SER A 190 -16.59 -0.12 37.61
N TYR A 191 -15.67 0.19 36.68
CA TYR A 191 -14.62 -0.63 36.05
C TYR A 191 -14.99 -1.43 34.77
N GLN A 192 -13.95 -1.72 33.96
CA GLN A 192 -14.04 -1.64 32.48
C GLN A 192 -13.53 -2.87 31.71
N ASN A 193 -14.01 -2.96 30.46
CA ASN A 193 -13.55 -3.79 29.32
C ASN A 193 -12.07 -3.43 28.96
N THR A 194 -11.21 -4.22 28.28
CA THR A 194 -11.29 -5.01 27.03
C THR A 194 -10.24 -6.16 27.04
N ARG A 195 -10.24 -7.26 26.26
CA ARG A 195 -10.90 -7.78 25.03
C ARG A 195 -10.27 -7.39 23.66
N GLY A 196 -10.04 -8.37 22.77
CA GLY A 196 -9.38 -8.19 21.45
C GLY A 196 -9.51 -9.41 20.50
N LYS A 197 -8.52 -9.64 19.62
CA LYS A 197 -8.29 -10.72 18.59
C LYS A 197 -8.93 -10.61 17.17
N GLN A 198 -8.07 -10.75 16.15
CA GLN A 198 -8.14 -11.56 14.89
C GLN A 198 -9.38 -11.41 13.94
N ILE A 199 -9.47 -11.98 12.71
CA ILE A 199 -8.87 -13.19 12.06
C ILE A 199 -8.81 -13.10 10.49
N HIS A 200 -7.76 -13.70 9.90
CA HIS A 200 -7.58 -14.45 8.62
C HIS A 200 -8.16 -14.09 7.20
N GLU A 201 -7.25 -14.37 6.24
CA GLU A 201 -7.23 -14.86 4.83
C GLU A 201 -8.49 -15.42 4.09
N VAL A 202 -8.47 -15.35 2.74
CA VAL A 202 -8.35 -16.47 1.73
C VAL A 202 -8.41 -15.87 0.27
N THR A 203 -8.15 -16.63 -0.79
CA THR A 203 -7.85 -16.21 -2.21
C THR A 203 -8.85 -16.80 -3.26
N ASP A 204 -8.70 -16.88 -4.61
CA ASP A 204 -7.59 -16.67 -5.58
C ASP A 204 -8.04 -16.57 -7.09
N GLU A 205 -7.08 -16.46 -8.02
CA GLU A 205 -7.05 -16.78 -9.49
C GLU A 205 -7.85 -15.98 -10.57
N ALA A 206 -7.52 -16.26 -11.86
CA ALA A 206 -8.03 -15.74 -13.17
C ALA A 206 -7.57 -14.30 -13.60
N ARG A 207 -6.91 -14.07 -14.76
CA ARG A 207 -7.36 -14.07 -16.20
C ARG A 207 -8.35 -12.92 -16.54
N GLU A 208 -8.28 -12.17 -17.66
CA GLU A 208 -7.42 -12.21 -18.87
C GLU A 208 -7.44 -10.87 -19.70
N THR A 209 -6.63 -10.79 -20.76
CA THR A 209 -6.78 -10.04 -22.05
C THR A 209 -7.09 -8.50 -22.18
N PHE A 210 -6.06 -7.78 -22.70
CA PHE A 210 -6.07 -6.92 -23.94
C PHE A 210 -6.49 -5.42 -24.04
N PHE A 211 -5.85 -4.79 -25.06
CA PHE A 211 -6.14 -3.58 -25.88
C PHE A 211 -6.05 -2.13 -25.32
N ILE A 212 -4.83 -1.56 -25.48
CA ILE A 212 -4.50 -0.28 -26.18
C ILE A 212 -5.35 0.98 -25.88
N ASN A 213 -4.68 2.03 -25.36
CA ASN A 213 -4.49 3.23 -26.18
C ASN A 213 -3.21 4.03 -25.87
N THR A 214 -2.61 4.61 -26.92
CA THR A 214 -1.35 5.37 -26.87
C THR A 214 -1.60 6.85 -27.08
N VAL A 215 -0.88 7.71 -26.35
CA VAL A 215 -0.55 9.07 -26.83
C VAL A 215 0.96 9.24 -26.76
N LYS A 216 1.58 9.57 -27.90
CA LYS A 216 2.99 9.98 -27.98
C LYS A 216 3.02 11.50 -28.21
N THR A 217 3.83 12.21 -27.44
CA THR A 217 4.29 13.57 -27.79
C THR A 217 5.82 13.61 -27.69
N LYS A 218 6.48 13.96 -28.80
CA LYS A 218 7.93 14.23 -28.85
C LYS A 218 8.18 15.73 -28.78
N THR A 219 9.03 16.15 -27.85
CA THR A 219 9.81 17.40 -27.86
C THR A 219 10.95 17.17 -26.85
N SER A 220 12.19 16.99 -27.31
CA SER A 220 13.24 18.02 -27.41
C SER A 220 13.79 18.49 -26.05
N GLU A 221 15.12 18.44 -25.90
CA GLU A 221 15.89 18.86 -24.72
C GLU A 221 15.59 20.32 -24.30
N PRO A 222 15.89 20.78 -23.05
CA PRO A 222 17.28 21.14 -22.71
C PRO A 222 17.73 21.07 -21.21
N TRP A 223 19.01 21.40 -21.02
CA TRP A 223 19.70 21.94 -19.81
C TRP A 223 20.52 21.03 -18.89
N ARG A 224 21.79 21.47 -18.68
CA ARG A 224 22.67 21.06 -17.57
C ARG A 224 22.29 21.83 -16.30
N ILE A 225 22.27 21.15 -15.15
CA ILE A 225 22.24 21.82 -13.84
C ILE A 225 23.43 21.33 -13.01
N GLY A 226 24.34 22.25 -12.69
CA GLY A 226 25.39 22.04 -11.68
C GLY A 226 24.86 22.43 -10.30
N TYR A 227 24.94 21.52 -9.34
CA TYR A 227 24.39 21.75 -8.00
C TYR A 227 25.31 22.64 -7.15
N PHE A 228 24.98 23.93 -7.05
CA PHE A 228 25.47 24.80 -5.98
C PHE A 228 24.54 24.74 -4.77
N SER A 229 25.12 24.83 -3.57
CA SER A 229 24.37 24.87 -2.30
C SER A 229 23.28 25.95 -2.29
N ALA A 230 22.14 25.67 -1.65
CA ALA A 230 21.02 26.61 -1.49
C ALA A 230 21.44 27.96 -0.87
N SER A 231 22.48 27.96 -0.03
CA SER A 231 23.08 29.18 0.54
C SER A 231 23.69 30.12 -0.51
N HIS A 232 24.02 29.62 -1.71
CA HIS A 232 24.55 30.42 -2.81
C HIS A 232 23.42 31.08 -3.61
N ILE A 233 22.35 30.34 -3.92
CA ILE A 233 21.18 30.81 -4.68
C ILE A 233 20.53 32.02 -3.98
N LEU A 234 20.34 31.94 -2.65
CA LEU A 234 19.79 33.04 -1.85
C LEU A 234 20.65 34.32 -1.87
N ARG A 235 21.98 34.22 -2.03
CA ARG A 235 22.86 35.39 -2.18
C ARG A 235 22.73 36.04 -3.56
N MET A 236 22.55 35.23 -4.61
CA MET A 236 22.38 35.74 -5.97
C MET A 236 21.05 36.49 -6.12
N ILE A 237 19.97 35.95 -5.56
CA ILE A 237 18.65 36.62 -5.54
C ILE A 237 18.72 37.96 -4.78
N LYS A 238 19.33 37.99 -3.59
CA LYS A 238 19.47 39.25 -2.82
C LYS A 238 20.32 40.32 -3.52
N ARG A 239 21.32 39.94 -4.33
CA ARG A 239 22.11 40.92 -5.10
C ARG A 239 21.34 41.53 -6.27
N GLN A 240 20.47 40.78 -6.95
CA GLN A 240 19.68 41.29 -8.06
C GLN A 240 18.67 42.37 -7.61
N MET A 241 18.08 42.22 -6.42
CA MET A 241 17.05 43.15 -5.92
C MET A 241 17.59 44.49 -5.36
N GLN A 242 18.90 44.73 -5.34
CA GLN A 242 19.50 46.00 -4.90
C GLN A 242 20.14 46.82 -6.03
N ILE A 243 20.03 46.41 -7.29
CA ILE A 243 20.59 47.10 -8.47
C ILE A 243 19.46 47.72 -9.34
N SER A 244 18.26 47.85 -8.78
CA SER A 244 17.08 48.44 -9.45
C SER A 244 16.42 49.52 -8.58
N LYS A 245 17.21 50.55 -8.26
CA LYS A 245 16.82 51.88 -7.77
C LYS A 245 17.87 52.88 -8.23
#